data_AF-A0A146KKL0-F1
#
_entry.id   AF-A0A146KKL0-F1
#
_cell.length_a   1.000
_cell.length_b   1.000
_cell.length_c   1.000
_cell.angle_alpha   90.00
_cell.angle_beta   90.00
_cell.angle_gamma   90.00
#
_symmetry.space_group_name_H-M   'P 1'
#
loop_
_entity.id
_entity.type
_entity.pdbx_description
1 polymer ?
#
loop_
_entity_poly.entity_id
_entity_poly.type
_entity_poly.pdbx_seq_one_letter_code
_entity_poly.pdbx_strand_id
1 'polypeptide(L)'
;EKQYLHLIELVNIYKTAITNGRFSRNTAAHVLHIEPSVAEGRWYSEITRTKKYGVQYDWRTELNHKVMQQMEAQNKDTSTIDTLINLFITKEATNQRVFELLQKYHPVPQQSLQIQVQQHNELFLDLITSFN
;
A
#
# COMPACT_ATOMS: atom_id res chain seq x y z
N GLU A 1 -0.40 -10.36 25.71
CA GLU A 1 0.74 -9.59 25.15
C GLU A 1 1.04 -9.80 23.66
N LYS A 2 0.46 -10.80 22.97
CA LYS A 2 0.76 -11.09 21.54
C LYS A 2 -0.21 -10.49 20.51
N GLN A 3 -1.12 -9.60 20.91
CA GLN A 3 -2.33 -9.33 20.12
C GLN A 3 -2.08 -8.65 18.76
N TYR A 4 -0.93 -7.98 18.59
CA TYR A 4 -0.59 -7.24 17.36
C TYR A 4 0.65 -7.76 16.63
N LEU A 5 1.33 -8.81 17.12
CA LEU A 5 2.61 -9.25 16.53
C LEU A 5 2.47 -9.54 15.03
N HIS A 6 1.44 -10.29 14.64
CA HIS A 6 1.21 -10.63 13.24
C HIS A 6 0.77 -9.44 12.37
N LEU A 7 0.16 -8.42 12.98
CA LEU A 7 -0.20 -7.19 12.28
C LEU A 7 1.04 -6.32 12.06
N ILE A 8 1.92 -6.23 13.05
CA ILE A 8 3.21 -5.55 12.92
C ILE A 8 4.08 -6.25 11.87
N GLU A 9 4.13 -7.58 11.86
CA GLU A 9 4.80 -8.37 10.83
C GLU A 9 4.26 -8.03 9.43
N LEU A 10 2.93 -8.06 9.25
CA LEU A 10 2.29 -7.74 7.97
C LEU A 10 2.65 -6.33 7.48
N VAL A 11 2.54 -5.32 8.35
CA VAL A 11 2.80 -3.93 7.98
C VAL A 11 4.29 -3.73 7.64
N ASN A 12 5.20 -4.41 8.34
CA ASN A 12 6.61 -4.40 7.99
C ASN A 12 6.93 -5.16 6.69
N ILE A 13 6.18 -6.21 6.35
CA ILE A 13 6.27 -6.86 5.04
C ILE A 13 5.89 -5.85 3.94
N TYR A 14 4.82 -5.08 4.13
CA TYR A 14 4.44 -4.01 3.21
C TYR A 14 5.51 -2.92 3.10
N LYS A 15 6.08 -2.48 4.22
CA LYS A 15 7.23 -1.55 4.22
C LYS A 15 8.36 -2.09 3.35
N THR A 16 8.75 -3.34 3.56
CA THR A 16 9.83 -3.99 2.81
C THR A 16 9.51 -4.09 1.32
N ALA A 17 8.26 -4.40 0.96
CA ALA A 17 7.83 -4.50 -0.43
C ALA A 17 7.84 -3.13 -1.13
N ILE A 18 7.38 -2.07 -0.46
CA ILE A 18 7.41 -0.69 -0.95
C ILE A 18 8.84 -0.22 -1.22
N THR A 19 9.73 -0.35 -0.23
CA THR A 19 11.13 0.08 -0.35
C THR A 19 11.84 -0.60 -1.53
N ASN A 20 11.54 -1.88 -1.76
CA ASN A 20 12.12 -2.67 -2.83
C ASN A 20 11.36 -2.59 -4.17
N GLY A 21 10.19 -1.94 -4.21
CA GLY A 21 9.30 -1.88 -5.38
C GLY A 21 8.64 -3.21 -5.77
N ARG A 22 8.90 -4.29 -5.02
CA ARG A 22 8.28 -5.62 -5.22
C ARG A 22 8.34 -6.43 -3.94
N PHE A 23 7.38 -7.34 -3.78
CA PHE A 23 7.47 -8.34 -2.71
C PHE A 23 8.54 -9.39 -3.04
N SER A 24 9.34 -9.71 -2.04
CA SER A 24 10.32 -10.81 -2.07
C SER A 24 10.26 -11.52 -0.73
N ARG A 25 9.82 -12.79 -0.73
CA ARG A 25 9.67 -13.58 0.49
C ARG A 25 10.98 -13.68 1.29
N ASN A 26 12.11 -13.89 0.59
CA ASN A 26 13.41 -14.05 1.24
C ASN A 26 13.89 -12.74 1.85
N THR A 27 13.66 -11.61 1.17
CA THR A 27 14.04 -10.29 1.67
C THR A 27 13.21 -9.92 2.89
N ALA A 28 11.88 -10.11 2.84
CA ALA A 28 11.00 -9.84 3.96
C ALA A 28 11.33 -10.73 5.17
N ALA A 29 11.54 -12.04 4.93
CA ALA A 29 11.92 -13.00 5.96
C ALA A 29 13.23 -12.62 6.66
N HIS A 30 14.25 -12.25 5.88
CA HIS A 30 15.54 -11.84 6.41
C HIS A 30 15.44 -10.57 7.26
N VAL A 31 14.75 -9.54 6.77
CA VAL A 31 14.58 -8.26 7.48
C VAL A 31 13.80 -8.42 8.79
N LEU A 32 12.81 -9.32 8.80
CA LEU A 32 11.91 -9.50 9.94
C LEU A 32 12.32 -10.63 10.88
N HIS A 33 13.39 -11.37 10.56
CA HIS A 33 13.81 -12.55 11.29
C HIS A 33 12.68 -13.59 11.46
N ILE A 34 11.89 -13.79 10.40
CA ILE A 34 10.81 -14.79 10.35
C ILE A 34 11.08 -15.81 9.25
N GLU A 35 10.38 -16.95 9.30
CA GLU A 35 10.46 -17.97 8.25
C GLU A 35 9.92 -17.43 6.91
N PRO A 36 10.55 -17.76 5.76
CA PRO A 36 10.07 -17.37 4.43
C PRO A 36 8.62 -17.78 4.16
N SER A 37 8.21 -18.95 4.64
CA SER A 37 6.83 -19.44 4.52
C SER A 37 5.83 -18.59 5.29
N VAL A 38 6.23 -18.02 6.44
CA VAL A 38 5.40 -17.10 7.22
C VAL A 38 5.24 -15.78 6.49
N ALA A 39 6.33 -15.20 5.98
CA ALA A 39 6.29 -13.97 5.19
C ALA A 39 5.38 -14.12 3.94
N GLU A 40 5.54 -15.24 3.23
CA GLU A 40 4.75 -15.61 2.06
C GLU A 40 3.26 -15.80 2.41
N GLY A 41 2.97 -16.53 3.49
CA GLY A 41 1.61 -16.75 3.96
C GLY A 41 0.89 -15.45 4.34
N ARG A 42 1.57 -14.53 5.04
CA ARG A 42 1.02 -13.22 5.41
C ARG A 42 0.67 -12.40 4.16
N TRP A 43 1.60 -12.29 3.22
CA TRP A 43 1.40 -11.55 1.97
C TRP A 43 0.21 -12.08 1.16
N TYR A 44 0.22 -13.38 0.84
CA TYR A 44 -0.83 -13.95 -0.01
C TYR A 44 -2.18 -14.09 0.68
N SER A 45 -2.21 -14.17 2.02
CA SER A 45 -3.47 -14.15 2.78
C SER A 45 -4.24 -12.85 2.57
N GLU A 46 -3.56 -11.70 2.56
CA GLU A 46 -4.23 -10.40 2.37
C GLU A 46 -4.60 -10.14 0.91
N ILE A 47 -3.81 -10.64 -0.06
CA ILE A 47 -4.21 -10.64 -1.48
C ILE A 47 -5.49 -11.46 -1.66
N THR A 48 -5.51 -12.69 -1.15
CA THR A 48 -6.67 -13.59 -1.26
C THR A 48 -7.90 -12.99 -0.59
N ARG A 49 -7.70 -12.40 0.59
CA ARG A 49 -8.77 -11.75 1.34
C ARG A 49 -9.33 -10.54 0.60
N THR A 50 -8.48 -9.67 0.07
CA THR A 50 -8.90 -8.50 -0.71
C THR A 50 -9.67 -8.93 -1.96
N LYS A 51 -9.22 -9.99 -2.64
CA LYS A 51 -9.93 -10.57 -3.78
C LYS A 51 -11.31 -11.14 -3.39
N LYS A 52 -11.43 -11.76 -2.22
CA LYS A 52 -12.66 -12.40 -1.75
C LYS A 52 -13.71 -11.39 -1.26
N TYR A 53 -13.29 -10.37 -0.51
CA TYR A 53 -14.22 -9.46 0.18
C TYR A 53 -14.29 -8.06 -0.44
N GLY A 54 -13.36 -7.71 -1.32
CA GLY A 54 -13.26 -6.38 -1.92
C GLY A 54 -12.42 -5.39 -1.09
N VAL A 55 -12.00 -4.31 -1.73
CA VAL A 55 -11.09 -3.29 -1.15
C VAL A 55 -11.69 -2.58 0.06
N GLN A 56 -13.01 -2.35 0.05
CA GLN A 56 -13.72 -1.56 1.07
C GLN A 56 -14.21 -2.38 2.27
N TYR A 57 -13.81 -3.65 2.39
CA TYR A 57 -14.32 -4.53 3.43
C TYR A 57 -13.79 -4.18 4.83
N ASP A 58 -12.47 -4.08 4.98
CA ASP A 58 -11.83 -3.60 6.20
C ASP A 58 -10.54 -2.82 5.89
N TRP A 59 -9.91 -2.27 6.92
CA TRP A 59 -8.69 -1.49 6.76
C TRP A 59 -7.54 -2.31 6.17
N ARG A 60 -7.53 -3.64 6.32
CA ARG A 60 -6.47 -4.49 5.77
C ARG A 60 -6.65 -4.68 4.27
N THR A 61 -7.87 -4.88 3.81
CA THR A 61 -8.15 -4.94 2.36
C THR A 61 -7.87 -3.60 1.68
N GLU A 62 -8.17 -2.48 2.36
CA GLU A 62 -7.85 -1.14 1.87
C GLU A 62 -6.33 -0.90 1.84
N LEU A 63 -5.63 -1.21 2.93
CA LEU A 63 -4.17 -1.07 3.01
C LEU A 63 -3.47 -1.92 1.95
N ASN A 64 -3.88 -3.19 1.80
CA ASN A 64 -3.34 -4.07 0.78
C ASN A 64 -3.48 -3.46 -0.62
N HIS A 65 -4.66 -2.94 -0.96
CA HIS A 65 -4.88 -2.28 -2.24
C HIS A 65 -3.97 -1.08 -2.46
N LYS A 66 -3.87 -0.18 -1.47
CA LYS A 66 -3.04 1.03 -1.56
C LYS A 66 -1.55 0.68 -1.66
N VAL A 67 -1.07 -0.34 -0.95
CA VAL A 67 0.32 -0.82 -1.05
C VAL A 67 0.62 -1.31 -2.47
N MET A 68 -0.29 -2.08 -3.09
CA MET A 68 -0.10 -2.53 -4.47
C MET A 68 -0.05 -1.35 -5.44
N GLN A 69 -0.97 -0.38 -5.30
CA GLN A 69 -0.95 0.86 -6.11
C GLN A 69 0.35 1.64 -5.92
N GLN A 70 0.85 1.72 -4.70
CA GLN A 70 2.07 2.44 -4.39
C GLN A 70 3.28 1.78 -5.08
N MET A 71 3.36 0.45 -5.01
CA MET A 71 4.42 -0.32 -5.66
C MET A 71 4.35 -0.20 -7.18
N GLU A 72 3.16 -0.24 -7.76
CA GLU A 72 2.93 -0.01 -9.20
C GLU A 72 3.37 1.41 -9.63
N ALA A 73 3.07 2.41 -8.81
CA ALA A 73 3.52 3.79 -9.00
C ALA A 73 5.03 4.01 -8.69
N GLN A 74 5.75 2.96 -8.31
CA GLN A 74 7.16 3.01 -7.87
C GLN A 74 7.44 4.03 -6.75
N ASN A 75 6.41 4.40 -6.00
CA ASN A 75 6.54 5.32 -4.89
C ASN A 75 7.14 4.57 -3.69
N LYS A 76 8.30 5.01 -3.20
CA LYS A 76 9.02 4.35 -2.10
C LYS A 76 8.77 4.98 -0.73
N ASP A 77 7.87 5.95 -0.61
CA ASP A 77 7.57 6.60 0.66
C ASP A 77 6.93 5.63 1.67
N THR A 78 7.58 5.43 2.82
CA THR A 78 7.06 4.55 3.88
C THR A 78 6.42 5.31 5.03
N SER A 79 6.30 6.64 4.96
CA SER A 79 5.84 7.50 6.07
C SER A 79 4.51 7.05 6.71
N THR A 80 3.53 6.70 5.87
CA THR A 80 2.22 6.19 6.33
C THR A 80 2.36 4.82 6.99
N ILE A 81 3.17 3.93 6.40
CA ILE A 81 3.42 2.58 6.92
C ILE A 81 4.14 2.64 8.26
N ASP A 82 5.11 3.56 8.41
CA ASP A 82 5.81 3.81 9.67
C ASP A 82 4.87 4.33 10.76
N THR A 83 3.93 5.20 10.39
CA THR A 83 2.88 5.67 11.31
C THR A 83 1.96 4.52 11.76
N LEU A 84 1.59 3.61 10.84
CA LEU A 84 0.82 2.41 11.20
C LEU A 84 1.58 1.51 12.17
N ILE A 85 2.86 1.25 11.92
CA ILE A 85 3.71 0.44 12.81
C ILE A 85 3.72 1.06 14.22
N ASN A 86 3.92 2.37 14.32
CA ASN A 86 3.93 3.07 15.59
C ASN A 86 2.59 2.97 16.34
N LEU A 87 1.45 3.08 15.64
CA LEU A 87 0.13 2.89 16.25
C LEU A 87 -0.05 1.48 16.83
N PHE A 88 0.44 0.44 16.15
CA PHE A 88 0.36 -0.93 16.66
C PHE A 88 1.32 -1.19 17.83
N ILE A 89 2.53 -0.61 17.81
CA ILE A 89 3.52 -0.76 18.89
C ILE A 89 3.05 -0.05 20.17
N THR A 90 2.52 1.16 20.05
CA THR A 90 2.00 1.96 21.17
C THR A 90 0.67 1.46 21.72
N LYS A 91 0.05 0.46 21.06
CA LYS A 91 -1.27 -0.10 21.40
C LYS A 91 -2.41 0.93 21.33
N GLU A 92 -2.20 2.01 20.59
CA GLU A 92 -3.22 3.04 20.30
C GLU A 92 -4.06 2.69 19.06
N ALA A 93 -3.75 1.58 18.40
CA ALA A 93 -4.43 1.14 17.19
C ALA A 93 -5.90 0.76 17.46
N THR A 94 -6.82 1.63 17.03
CA THR A 94 -8.23 1.32 16.81
C THR A 94 -8.53 1.22 15.31
N ASN A 95 -9.55 0.45 14.92
CA ASN A 95 -9.95 0.38 13.51
C ASN A 95 -10.24 1.77 12.93
N GLN A 96 -10.94 2.63 13.70
CA GLN A 96 -11.22 4.00 13.30
C GLN A 96 -9.93 4.79 13.03
N ARG A 97 -8.95 4.72 13.92
CA ARG A 97 -7.70 5.47 13.77
C ARG A 97 -6.88 5.00 12.57
N VAL A 98 -6.90 3.70 12.30
CA VAL A 98 -6.26 3.12 11.12
C VAL A 98 -6.96 3.61 9.84
N PHE A 99 -8.30 3.61 9.79
CA PHE A 99 -9.05 4.15 8.65
C PHE A 99 -8.77 5.64 8.42
N GLU A 100 -8.76 6.47 9.47
CA GLU A 100 -8.42 7.89 9.38
C GLU A 100 -7.03 8.12 8.75
N LEU A 101 -6.06 7.26 9.08
CA LEU A 101 -4.73 7.31 8.50
C LEU A 101 -4.74 6.89 7.02
N LEU A 102 -5.46 5.81 6.68
CA LEU A 102 -5.56 5.32 5.31
C LEU A 102 -6.29 6.29 4.36
N GLN A 103 -7.25 7.07 4.87
CA GLN A 103 -7.92 8.11 4.07
C GLN A 103 -6.96 9.21 3.62
N LYS A 104 -5.94 9.52 4.42
CA LYS A 104 -4.89 10.51 4.10
C LYS A 104 -3.77 9.93 3.25
N TYR A 105 -3.73 8.61 3.12
CA TYR A 105 -2.69 7.90 2.39
C TYR A 105 -3.02 7.87 0.90
N HIS A 106 -2.19 8.61 0.14
CA HIS A 106 -2.25 8.70 -1.31
C HIS A 106 -1.09 7.91 -1.93
N PRO A 107 -1.34 6.71 -2.47
CA PRO A 107 -0.27 5.85 -2.98
C PRO A 107 0.34 6.36 -4.30
N VAL A 108 -0.43 7.14 -5.05
CA VAL A 108 -0.01 7.76 -6.31
C VAL A 108 0.51 9.18 -6.03
N PRO A 109 1.74 9.54 -6.47
CA PRO A 109 2.22 10.91 -6.37
C PRO A 109 1.26 11.87 -7.10
N GLN A 110 0.83 12.96 -6.46
CA GLN A 110 -0.12 13.90 -7.07
C GLN A 110 0.36 14.47 -8.42
N GLN A 111 1.66 14.45 -8.69
CA GLN A 111 2.25 14.89 -9.96
C GLN A 111 1.91 13.99 -11.16
N SER A 112 1.73 12.68 -10.99
CA SER A 112 1.39 11.79 -12.12
C SER A 112 -0.06 11.95 -12.60
N LEU A 113 -0.96 12.41 -11.72
CA LEU A 113 -2.33 12.77 -12.09
C LEU A 113 -2.39 14.03 -12.95
N GLN A 114 -1.53 15.02 -12.68
CA GLN A 114 -1.49 16.26 -13.47
C GLN A 114 -0.95 16.00 -14.89
N ILE A 115 0.08 15.16 -15.04
CA ILE A 115 0.70 14.87 -16.36
C ILE A 115 -0.30 14.17 -17.29
N GLN A 116 -1.09 13.21 -16.81
CA GLN A 116 -2.11 12.53 -17.63
C GLN A 116 -3.24 13.46 -18.08
N VAL A 117 -3.72 14.34 -17.19
CA VAL A 117 -4.77 15.31 -17.54
C VAL A 117 -4.27 16.33 -18.56
N GLN A 118 -3.01 16.75 -18.45
CA GLN A 118 -2.42 17.74 -19.35
C GLN A 118 -2.19 17.15 -20.76
N GLN A 119 -1.66 15.93 -20.87
CA GLN A 119 -1.49 15.24 -22.16
C GLN A 119 -2.82 14.96 -22.86
N HIS A 120 -3.86 14.59 -22.10
CA HIS A 120 -5.19 14.35 -22.67
C HIS A 120 -5.83 15.65 -23.20
N ASN A 121 -5.57 16.78 -22.55
CA ASN A 121 -6.06 18.08 -23.01
C ASN A 121 -5.31 18.58 -24.26
N GLU A 122 -3.99 18.37 -24.33
CA GLU A 122 -3.20 18.73 -25.52
C GLU A 122 -3.64 17.93 -26.75
N LEU A 123 -3.83 16.61 -26.62
CA LEU A 123 -4.35 15.76 -27.70
C LEU A 123 -5.75 16.18 -28.18
N PHE A 124 -6.61 16.61 -27.25
CA PHE A 124 -7.96 17.08 -27.60
C PHE A 124 -7.95 18.44 -28.31
N LEU A 125 -7.07 19.35 -27.87
CA LEU A 125 -6.86 20.66 -28.51
C LEU A 125 -6.31 20.52 -29.93
N ASP A 126 -5.30 19.67 -30.13
CA ASP A 126 -4.72 19.39 -31.46
C ASP A 126 -5.76 18.79 -32.42
N LEU A 127 -6.64 17.93 -31.90
CA LEU A 127 -7.75 17.36 -32.68
C LEU A 127 -8.73 18.46 -33.13
N ILE A 128 -9.12 19.39 -32.25
CA ILE A 128 -10.03 20.48 -32.61
C ILE A 128 -9.40 21.43 -33.63
N THR A 129 -8.12 21.76 -33.48
CA THR A 129 -7.42 22.67 -34.40
C THR A 129 -7.11 22.07 -35.77
N SER A 130 -7.09 20.74 -35.91
CA SER A 130 -6.83 20.06 -37.19
C SER A 130 -8.09 19.88 -38.07
N PHE A 131 -9.26 20.27 -37.57
CA PHE A 131 -10.53 20.25 -38.32
C PHE A 131 -11.01 21.64 -38.80
N ASN A 132 -10.22 22.70 -38.61
CA ASN A 132 -10.42 24.05 -39.18
C ASN A 132 -9.35 24.37 -40.22
#